data_AF-U1NJ26-F1
#
_entry.id   AF-U1NJ26-F1
#
_cell.length_a   1.000
_cell.length_b   1.000
_cell.length_c   1.000
_cell.angle_alpha   90.00
_cell.angle_beta   90.00
_cell.angle_gamma   90.00
#
_symmetry.space_group_name_H-M   'P 1'
#
loop_
_entity.id
_entity.type
_entity.pdbx_description
1 polymer ?
#
loop_
_entity_poly.entity_id
_entity_poly.type
_entity_poly.pdbx_seq_one_letter_code
_entity_poly.pdbx_strand_id
1 'polypeptide(L)'
;MTVSSTPSTLLPDSDAAAGTLLTVPGSVIREFDPVDVVSDAVAAVNPDVIIPVDPDSGVVIPALTGSIDVPVYQPGRGMLPQTVEAANENVTVVVSPSVDSLPDDPTSLIETEHGYVVTDALSLRIDPHDRQTRLDGLEAYIDTIDSAWIADHSSEKEEASVGLSYLSTGLRASYNRVVSTSDDHHMSIAGIGTSRARLGVGLDDSTQPLTVVSVFPNGAITTETISPDRFGLRGITGVSETRANHLRTEGFETRSAVATASPHKLTTVPSIGNSTAEQIHASATAVTDEMVVSTGDRSLPTGDPVFIDIETDGLAASTAWLIGVLDGSASSGNYLAFRQPGLNTPSAHLEAFMTWLTGSARGRPVVAWNGYGFDFDVIHEQLQKHCPSYLDDWENRYTFDPLYWGRTQGNAEFPGRTNKLEHVATALGWEPKTQGINGRRVAELYVDWRERMTTADNPETVSPPPWDRLEAYCEDDVRGLARIYEALSDADQARTNDASLQSGSDRNRDRDRRSRSSASTSQGSLSDFSS
;
A
#
# COMPACT_ATOMS: atom_id res chain seq x y z
N MET A 1 -15.27 -4.43 35.79
CA MET A 1 -14.06 -3.61 35.58
C MET A 1 -14.37 -2.40 34.70
N THR A 2 -13.87 -1.20 35.04
CA THR A 2 -13.89 -0.07 34.09
C THR A 2 -12.63 -0.17 33.25
N VAL A 3 -12.78 -0.66 32.02
CA VAL A 3 -11.66 -0.81 31.09
C VAL A 3 -11.53 0.49 30.30
N SER A 4 -10.38 1.14 30.40
CA SER A 4 -10.05 2.26 29.51
C SER A 4 -9.30 1.71 28.30
N SER A 5 -9.54 2.28 27.12
CA SER A 5 -8.78 1.94 25.92
C SER A 5 -8.42 3.21 25.17
N THR A 6 -7.15 3.34 24.81
CA THR A 6 -6.64 4.45 24.00
C THR A 6 -6.07 3.90 22.70
N PRO A 7 -6.12 4.67 21.59
CA PRO A 7 -5.31 4.36 20.42
C PRO A 7 -3.86 4.14 20.83
N SER A 8 -3.25 3.04 20.37
CA SER A 8 -1.78 2.97 20.43
C SER A 8 -1.22 4.13 19.64
N THR A 9 -0.19 4.82 20.12
CA THR A 9 0.55 5.88 19.39
C THR A 9 1.97 5.46 19.01
N LEU A 10 2.34 4.22 19.31
CA LEU A 10 3.65 3.67 19.02
C LEU A 10 3.89 3.57 17.51
N LEU A 11 5.08 3.97 17.07
CA LEU A 11 5.60 3.80 15.72
C LEU A 11 6.76 2.80 15.77
N PRO A 12 6.99 2.03 14.70
CA PRO A 12 8.20 1.22 14.60
C PRO A 12 9.44 2.10 14.54
N ASP A 13 10.56 1.56 15.00
CA ASP A 13 11.86 2.20 14.82
C ASP A 13 12.23 2.27 13.34
N SER A 14 13.00 3.27 12.94
CA SER A 14 13.18 3.63 11.53
C SER A 14 13.69 2.52 10.64
N ASP A 15 14.61 1.72 11.19
CA ASP A 15 15.36 0.69 10.48
C ASP A 15 15.08 -0.71 11.04
N ALA A 16 14.04 -0.84 11.88
CA ALA A 16 13.68 -2.14 12.44
C ALA A 16 13.10 -3.05 11.36
N ALA A 17 13.65 -4.25 11.25
CA ALA A 17 13.04 -5.30 10.46
C ALA A 17 11.66 -5.65 11.02
N ALA A 18 10.70 -5.91 10.14
CA ALA A 18 9.37 -6.36 10.53
C ALA A 18 9.24 -7.87 10.36
N GLY A 19 8.49 -8.49 11.27
CA GLY A 19 7.89 -9.80 11.04
C GLY A 19 6.58 -9.61 10.28
N THR A 20 6.25 -10.52 9.38
CA THR A 20 5.11 -10.40 8.48
C THR A 20 4.18 -11.60 8.62
N LEU A 21 2.93 -11.34 9.01
CA LEU A 21 1.87 -12.34 9.02
C LEU A 21 0.91 -12.05 7.87
N LEU A 22 0.47 -13.09 7.17
CA LEU A 22 -0.60 -12.99 6.19
C LEU A 22 -1.86 -13.66 6.73
N THR A 23 -2.92 -12.89 6.95
CA THR A 23 -4.20 -13.47 7.37
C THR A 23 -5.06 -13.80 6.16
N VAL A 24 -5.56 -15.02 6.11
CA VAL A 24 -6.34 -15.53 4.97
C VAL A 24 -7.74 -15.91 5.46
N PRO A 25 -8.80 -15.18 5.05
CA PRO A 25 -10.17 -15.59 5.31
C PRO A 25 -10.53 -16.86 4.53
N GLY A 26 -11.28 -17.77 5.14
CA GLY A 26 -11.79 -18.97 4.45
C GLY A 26 -12.70 -18.66 3.27
N SER A 27 -13.35 -17.49 3.24
CA SER A 27 -14.10 -17.02 2.06
C SER A 27 -13.21 -16.87 0.81
N VAL A 28 -11.94 -16.47 0.97
CA VAL A 28 -11.00 -16.35 -0.16
C VAL A 28 -10.74 -17.72 -0.78
N ILE A 29 -10.58 -18.75 0.04
CA ILE A 29 -10.36 -20.13 -0.42
C ILE A 29 -11.60 -20.70 -1.14
N ARG A 30 -12.80 -20.23 -0.77
CA ARG A 30 -14.04 -20.69 -1.41
C ARG A 30 -14.31 -20.02 -2.75
N GLU A 31 -13.91 -18.77 -2.91
CA GLU A 31 -14.18 -18.00 -4.12
C GLU A 31 -13.03 -18.09 -5.14
N PHE A 32 -11.78 -18.14 -4.69
CA PHE A 32 -10.61 -18.11 -5.54
C PHE A 32 -9.89 -19.45 -5.53
N ASP A 33 -9.19 -19.74 -6.64
CA ASP A 33 -8.25 -20.86 -6.68
C ASP A 33 -7.07 -20.56 -5.75
N PRO A 34 -6.85 -21.35 -4.68
CA PRO A 34 -5.77 -21.10 -3.72
C PRO A 34 -4.38 -21.15 -4.35
N VAL A 35 -4.18 -21.99 -5.37
CA VAL A 35 -2.88 -22.15 -6.06
C VAL A 35 -2.57 -20.94 -6.95
N ASP A 36 -3.59 -20.23 -7.42
CA ASP A 36 -3.43 -18.99 -8.18
C ASP A 36 -3.34 -17.78 -7.26
N VAL A 37 -4.35 -17.56 -6.41
CA VAL A 37 -4.49 -16.31 -5.65
C VAL A 37 -3.68 -16.30 -4.36
N VAL A 38 -3.74 -17.37 -3.56
CA VAL A 38 -3.04 -17.37 -2.27
C VAL A 38 -1.55 -17.60 -2.46
N SER A 39 -1.14 -18.48 -3.36
CA SER A 39 0.29 -18.66 -3.68
C SER A 39 0.91 -17.39 -4.26
N ASP A 40 0.18 -16.66 -5.12
CA ASP A 40 0.66 -15.39 -5.65
C ASP A 40 0.72 -14.30 -4.57
N ALA A 41 -0.25 -14.28 -3.64
CA ALA A 41 -0.18 -13.41 -2.47
C ALA A 41 1.01 -13.74 -1.57
N VAL A 42 1.29 -15.02 -1.33
CA VAL A 42 2.45 -15.48 -0.55
C VAL A 42 3.75 -15.11 -1.24
N ALA A 43 3.86 -15.28 -2.56
CA ALA A 43 5.05 -14.88 -3.30
C ALA A 43 5.28 -13.36 -3.28
N ALA A 44 4.20 -12.56 -3.29
CA ALA A 44 4.29 -11.10 -3.26
C ALA A 44 4.55 -10.53 -1.86
N VAL A 45 3.97 -11.13 -0.81
CA VAL A 45 4.07 -10.65 0.57
C VAL A 45 5.28 -11.27 1.29
N ASN A 46 5.66 -12.49 0.91
CA ASN A 46 6.67 -13.30 1.60
C ASN A 46 6.46 -13.38 3.13
N PRO A 47 5.29 -13.86 3.61
CA PRO A 47 4.99 -13.89 5.04
C PRO A 47 5.79 -14.96 5.79
N ASP A 48 6.10 -14.68 7.05
CA ASP A 48 6.71 -15.63 7.99
C ASP A 48 5.69 -16.69 8.45
N VAL A 49 4.41 -16.32 8.53
CA VAL A 49 3.32 -17.23 8.92
C VAL A 49 1.99 -16.81 8.31
N ILE A 50 1.17 -17.80 7.97
CA ILE A 50 -0.21 -17.60 7.52
C ILE A 50 -1.16 -17.90 8.68
N ILE A 51 -2.06 -16.95 8.97
CA ILE A 51 -3.09 -17.10 10.01
C ILE A 51 -4.47 -17.20 9.35
N PRO A 52 -5.12 -18.38 9.37
CA PRO A 52 -6.50 -18.51 8.94
C PRO A 52 -7.43 -17.66 9.82
N VAL A 53 -8.30 -16.88 9.18
CA VAL A 53 -9.29 -16.04 9.87
C VAL A 53 -10.69 -16.29 9.36
N ASP A 54 -11.67 -15.84 10.14
CA ASP A 54 -13.07 -15.94 9.75
C ASP A 54 -13.40 -15.03 8.54
N PRO A 55 -14.43 -15.39 7.74
CA PRO A 55 -15.29 -16.57 7.90
C PRO A 55 -14.63 -17.87 7.43
N ASP A 56 -15.07 -19.00 7.98
CA ASP A 56 -14.69 -20.36 7.56
C ASP A 56 -13.18 -20.68 7.62
N SER A 57 -12.46 -20.14 8.59
CA SER A 57 -11.01 -20.37 8.80
C SER A 57 -10.56 -21.83 8.67
N GLY A 58 -11.42 -22.79 9.07
CA GLY A 58 -11.15 -24.22 9.02
C GLY A 58 -10.89 -24.80 7.62
N VAL A 59 -11.27 -24.12 6.53
CA VAL A 59 -11.00 -24.58 5.16
C VAL A 59 -9.60 -24.19 4.66
N VAL A 60 -8.92 -23.24 5.31
CA VAL A 60 -7.66 -22.67 4.82
C VAL A 60 -6.53 -23.68 4.91
N ILE A 61 -6.28 -24.27 6.09
CA ILE A 61 -5.20 -25.25 6.27
C ILE A 61 -5.30 -26.41 5.26
N PRO A 62 -6.45 -27.11 5.13
CA PRO A 62 -6.58 -28.20 4.15
C PRO A 62 -6.33 -27.77 2.70
N ALA A 63 -6.74 -26.55 2.33
CA ALA A 63 -6.58 -26.04 0.96
C ALA A 63 -5.14 -25.66 0.62
N LEU A 64 -4.36 -25.17 1.59
CA LEU A 64 -2.97 -24.75 1.39
C LEU A 64 -1.96 -25.88 1.65
N THR A 65 -2.38 -26.96 2.31
CA THR A 65 -1.50 -28.09 2.66
C THR A 65 -0.85 -28.66 1.40
N GLY A 66 0.49 -28.64 1.36
CA GLY A 66 1.29 -29.17 0.25
C GLY A 66 1.38 -28.25 -0.98
N SER A 67 0.78 -27.06 -0.94
CA SER A 67 0.86 -26.07 -2.03
C SER A 67 1.78 -24.88 -1.68
N ILE A 68 2.04 -24.65 -0.40
CA ILE A 68 2.81 -23.52 0.13
C ILE A 68 3.72 -24.03 1.24
N ASP A 69 4.96 -23.52 1.29
CA ASP A 69 5.98 -23.90 2.29
C ASP A 69 5.94 -23.04 3.57
N VAL A 70 5.18 -21.95 3.56
CA VAL A 70 4.98 -21.07 4.73
C VAL A 70 4.14 -21.79 5.81
N PRO A 71 4.54 -21.74 7.10
CA PRO A 71 3.74 -22.28 8.19
C PRO A 71 2.32 -21.70 8.22
N VAL A 72 1.32 -22.57 8.41
CA VAL A 72 -0.09 -22.17 8.55
C VAL A 72 -0.60 -22.56 9.93
N TYR A 73 -0.78 -21.58 10.82
CA TYR A 73 -1.19 -21.80 12.20
C TYR A 73 -2.49 -21.08 12.51
N GLN A 74 -3.40 -21.78 13.20
CA GLN A 74 -4.73 -21.28 13.51
C GLN A 74 -4.94 -21.25 15.03
N PRO A 75 -5.26 -20.10 15.64
CA PRO A 75 -5.65 -20.07 17.05
C PRO A 75 -6.91 -20.91 17.28
N GLY A 76 -7.08 -21.47 18.48
CA GLY A 76 -8.20 -22.36 18.76
C GLY A 76 -8.02 -23.80 18.26
N ARG A 77 -6.90 -24.12 17.59
CA ARG A 77 -6.65 -25.45 16.98
C ARG A 77 -5.27 -25.98 17.31
N GLY A 78 -5.20 -27.27 17.63
CA GLY A 78 -3.96 -27.96 18.00
C GLY A 78 -3.96 -28.41 19.46
N MET A 79 -2.84 -28.98 19.91
CA MET A 79 -2.67 -29.45 21.30
C MET A 79 -1.67 -28.61 22.10
N LEU A 80 -0.71 -27.98 21.42
CA LEU A 80 0.35 -27.19 22.01
C LEU A 80 0.47 -25.86 21.26
N PRO A 81 0.91 -24.77 21.92
CA PRO A 81 1.29 -23.55 21.25
C PRO A 81 2.29 -23.81 20.12
N GLN A 82 2.18 -23.05 19.04
CA GLN A 82 3.13 -23.03 17.94
C GLN A 82 3.85 -21.68 17.93
N THR A 83 5.13 -21.67 17.59
CA THR A 83 5.94 -20.45 17.53
C THR A 83 6.58 -20.28 16.16
N VAL A 84 6.73 -19.02 15.75
CA VAL A 84 7.50 -18.60 14.57
C VAL A 84 8.38 -17.44 14.98
N GLU A 85 9.67 -17.55 14.70
CA GLU A 85 10.60 -16.42 14.79
C GLU A 85 10.52 -15.60 13.51
N ALA A 86 10.47 -14.29 13.65
CA ALA A 86 10.29 -13.32 12.57
C ALA A 86 11.19 -12.10 12.79
N ALA A 87 11.20 -11.16 11.85
CA ALA A 87 11.98 -9.92 11.96
C ALA A 87 13.49 -10.14 12.19
N ASN A 88 14.11 -11.10 11.48
CA ASN A 88 15.49 -11.54 11.73
C ASN A 88 15.70 -12.03 13.18
N GLU A 89 14.79 -12.86 13.68
CA GLU A 89 14.86 -13.47 15.03
C GLU A 89 14.74 -12.45 16.18
N ASN A 90 14.20 -11.25 15.93
CA ASN A 90 13.95 -10.24 16.97
C ASN A 90 12.52 -10.25 17.50
N VAL A 91 11.63 -11.02 16.87
CA VAL A 91 10.22 -11.14 17.25
C VAL A 91 9.81 -12.61 17.26
N THR A 92 9.03 -13.01 18.26
CA THR A 92 8.38 -14.33 18.29
C THR A 92 6.87 -14.19 18.17
N VAL A 93 6.28 -14.87 17.18
CA VAL A 93 4.83 -15.01 17.06
C VAL A 93 4.40 -16.32 17.71
N VAL A 94 3.53 -16.26 18.71
CA VAL A 94 2.97 -17.40 19.43
C VAL A 94 1.51 -17.59 19.01
N VAL A 95 1.18 -18.74 18.43
CA VAL A 95 -0.20 -19.11 18.08
C VAL A 95 -0.66 -20.24 19.00
N SER A 96 -1.62 -19.93 19.87
CA SER A 96 -2.05 -20.85 20.92
C SER A 96 -3.41 -21.49 20.63
N PRO A 97 -3.61 -22.81 20.90
CA PRO A 97 -4.92 -23.44 20.79
C PRO A 97 -5.90 -22.97 21.88
N SER A 98 -5.42 -22.52 23.04
CA SER A 98 -6.23 -21.84 24.05
C SER A 98 -5.35 -20.96 24.95
N VAL A 99 -5.95 -20.14 25.80
CA VAL A 99 -5.20 -19.40 26.82
C VAL A 99 -4.57 -20.37 27.83
N ASP A 100 -5.33 -21.38 28.26
CA ASP A 100 -4.87 -22.42 29.21
C ASP A 100 -3.69 -23.28 28.72
N SER A 101 -3.40 -23.28 27.42
CA SER A 101 -2.27 -24.03 26.87
C SER A 101 -0.96 -23.25 26.88
N LEU A 102 -0.99 -21.96 27.22
CA LEU A 102 0.22 -21.18 27.43
C LEU A 102 0.91 -21.65 28.73
N PRO A 103 2.24 -21.80 28.73
CA PRO A 103 2.99 -22.09 29.95
C PRO A 103 2.95 -20.90 30.91
N ASP A 104 3.21 -21.13 32.20
CA ASP A 104 3.19 -20.07 33.22
C ASP A 104 4.16 -18.92 32.89
N ASP A 105 5.33 -19.23 32.32
CA ASP A 105 6.38 -18.25 31.99
C ASP A 105 6.48 -18.02 30.47
N PRO A 106 6.26 -16.77 29.97
CA PRO A 106 6.38 -16.46 28.55
C PRO A 106 7.77 -16.70 27.96
N THR A 107 8.83 -16.60 28.75
CA THR A 107 10.21 -16.81 28.27
C THR A 107 10.48 -18.25 27.86
N SER A 108 9.61 -19.20 28.24
CA SER A 108 9.67 -20.59 27.77
C SER A 108 9.26 -20.76 26.30
N LEU A 109 8.58 -19.78 25.72
CA LEU A 109 8.19 -19.74 24.30
C LEU A 109 8.81 -18.57 23.54
N ILE A 110 9.20 -17.50 24.24
CA ILE A 110 9.68 -16.26 23.63
C ILE A 110 11.09 -15.98 24.12
N GLU A 111 12.07 -16.21 23.25
CA GLU A 111 13.49 -15.91 23.50
C GLU A 111 13.91 -14.53 22.95
N THR A 112 12.98 -13.83 22.30
CA THR A 112 13.22 -12.56 21.60
C THR A 112 12.84 -11.35 22.44
N GLU A 113 13.12 -10.14 21.93
CA GLU A 113 12.80 -8.89 22.63
C GLU A 113 11.29 -8.71 22.86
N HIS A 114 10.47 -9.18 21.91
CA HIS A 114 9.03 -8.99 21.94
C HIS A 114 8.25 -10.18 21.38
N GLY A 115 7.23 -10.61 22.12
CA GLY A 115 6.30 -11.66 21.75
C GLY A 115 4.95 -11.16 21.28
N TYR A 116 4.43 -11.77 20.22
CA TYR A 116 3.08 -11.52 19.70
C TYR A 116 2.20 -12.75 19.86
N VAL A 117 1.19 -12.66 20.73
CA VAL A 117 0.27 -13.76 21.01
C VAL A 117 -0.97 -13.65 20.12
N VAL A 118 -1.15 -14.62 19.23
CA VAL A 118 -2.30 -14.72 18.34
C VAL A 118 -3.44 -15.48 19.03
N THR A 119 -4.62 -14.88 19.10
CA THR A 119 -5.79 -15.44 19.80
C THR A 119 -7.11 -15.19 19.04
N ASP A 120 -8.10 -16.04 19.26
CA ASP A 120 -9.49 -15.87 18.82
C ASP A 120 -10.45 -15.50 19.97
N ALA A 121 -9.92 -15.35 21.20
CA ALA A 121 -10.73 -15.13 22.40
C ALA A 121 -11.28 -13.70 22.55
N LEU A 122 -10.74 -12.74 21.79
CA LEU A 122 -11.09 -11.32 21.90
C LEU A 122 -11.90 -10.87 20.68
N SER A 123 -13.02 -10.19 20.87
CA SER A 123 -13.81 -9.67 19.74
C SER A 123 -14.49 -8.34 20.06
N LEU A 124 -14.98 -7.63 19.05
CA LEU A 124 -15.76 -6.42 19.28
C LEU A 124 -17.24 -6.76 19.43
N ARG A 125 -17.83 -6.27 20.52
CA ARG A 125 -19.28 -6.17 20.67
C ARG A 125 -19.70 -4.72 20.56
N ILE A 126 -20.64 -4.45 19.67
CA ILE A 126 -21.23 -3.13 19.49
C ILE A 126 -22.63 -3.17 20.11
N ASP A 127 -22.87 -2.29 21.07
CA ASP A 127 -24.21 -1.98 21.53
C ASP A 127 -24.75 -0.78 20.74
N PRO A 128 -25.64 -1.00 19.75
CA PRO A 128 -26.18 0.08 18.94
C PRO A 128 -27.10 1.02 19.73
N HIS A 129 -27.69 0.56 20.84
CA HIS A 129 -28.60 1.38 21.65
C HIS A 129 -27.82 2.41 22.47
N ASP A 130 -26.73 1.95 23.09
CA ASP A 130 -25.87 2.80 23.92
C ASP A 130 -24.76 3.48 23.10
N ARG A 131 -24.62 3.15 21.80
CA ARG A 131 -23.53 3.59 20.91
C ARG A 131 -22.15 3.29 21.50
N GLN A 132 -22.04 2.17 22.19
CA GLN A 132 -20.81 1.74 22.84
C GLN A 132 -20.20 0.57 22.08
N THR A 133 -18.88 0.62 21.92
CA THR A 133 -18.09 -0.52 21.48
C THR A 133 -17.35 -1.05 22.70
N ARG A 134 -17.45 -2.35 22.96
CA ARG A 134 -16.75 -3.02 24.06
C ARG A 134 -15.93 -4.18 23.50
N LEU A 135 -14.76 -4.39 24.10
CA LEU A 135 -13.95 -5.57 23.85
C LEU A 135 -14.55 -6.73 24.63
N ASP A 136 -15.11 -7.70 23.92
CA ASP A 136 -15.70 -8.91 24.50
C ASP A 136 -14.62 -9.98 24.70
N GLY A 137 -14.79 -10.79 25.74
CA GLY A 137 -13.84 -11.84 26.12
C GLY A 137 -12.63 -11.39 26.95
N LEU A 138 -12.38 -10.08 27.08
CA LEU A 138 -11.20 -9.55 27.79
C LEU A 138 -11.12 -9.98 29.27
N GLU A 139 -12.22 -9.87 30.03
CA GLU A 139 -12.25 -10.21 31.46
C GLU A 139 -11.93 -11.70 31.66
N ALA A 140 -12.61 -12.58 30.91
CA ALA A 140 -12.33 -14.01 30.93
C ALA A 140 -10.89 -14.34 30.49
N TYR A 141 -10.34 -13.58 29.53
CA TYR A 141 -8.96 -13.75 29.08
C TYR A 141 -7.96 -13.45 30.20
N ILE A 142 -8.12 -12.30 30.86
CA ILE A 142 -7.26 -11.87 31.98
C ILE A 142 -7.39 -12.81 33.17
N ASP A 143 -8.60 -13.25 33.51
CA ASP A 143 -8.85 -14.17 34.63
C ASP A 143 -8.22 -15.57 34.41
N THR A 144 -7.92 -15.92 33.16
CA THR A 144 -7.41 -17.23 32.78
C THR A 144 -5.90 -17.23 32.56
N ILE A 145 -5.35 -16.18 31.98
CA ILE A 145 -3.93 -16.12 31.62
C ILE A 145 -3.07 -15.88 32.88
N ASP A 146 -1.88 -16.49 32.94
CA ASP A 146 -0.94 -16.17 34.01
C ASP A 146 -0.53 -14.69 33.93
N SER A 147 -0.44 -14.04 35.09
CA SER A 147 0.00 -12.65 35.24
C SER A 147 1.32 -12.35 34.53
N ALA A 148 2.24 -13.32 34.38
CA ALA A 148 3.50 -13.14 33.67
C ALA A 148 3.32 -12.81 32.17
N TRP A 149 2.17 -13.17 31.59
CA TRP A 149 1.83 -12.80 30.20
C TRP A 149 1.18 -11.43 30.09
N ILE A 150 0.80 -10.80 31.19
CA ILE A 150 0.22 -9.46 31.17
C ILE A 150 1.37 -8.47 31.38
N ALA A 151 1.70 -7.71 30.34
CA ALA A 151 2.76 -6.71 30.43
C ALA A 151 2.42 -5.67 31.52
N ASP A 152 3.26 -5.59 32.55
CA ASP A 152 3.23 -4.51 33.52
C ASP A 152 4.13 -3.37 32.99
N HIS A 153 3.50 -2.30 32.50
CA HIS A 153 4.19 -1.08 32.10
C HIS A 153 4.26 -0.07 33.26
N SER A 154 4.20 -0.50 34.52
CA SER A 154 4.57 0.36 35.64
C SER A 154 6.01 0.85 35.43
N SER A 155 6.18 2.16 35.50
CA SER A 155 7.36 2.91 35.05
C SER A 155 8.66 2.66 35.82
N GLU A 156 8.72 1.63 36.67
CA GLU A 156 9.89 1.21 37.41
C GLU A 156 10.35 -0.15 36.87
N LYS A 157 11.18 -0.11 35.81
CA LYS A 157 11.85 -1.28 35.24
C LYS A 157 12.69 -2.00 36.31
N GLU A 158 12.13 -3.01 36.97
CA GLU A 158 12.89 -4.07 37.63
C GLU A 158 12.78 -5.37 36.80
N GLU A 159 13.91 -5.74 36.19
CA GLU A 159 14.21 -7.00 35.49
C GLU A 159 13.51 -7.29 34.14
N ALA A 160 14.16 -8.17 33.37
CA ALA A 160 13.97 -8.41 31.94
C ALA A 160 12.65 -9.11 31.62
N SER A 161 11.53 -8.39 31.68
CA SER A 161 10.27 -8.87 31.12
C SER A 161 10.27 -8.72 29.59
N VAL A 162 9.85 -9.79 28.91
CA VAL A 162 9.62 -9.80 27.46
C VAL A 162 8.47 -8.84 27.15
N GLY A 163 8.63 -7.99 26.13
CA GLY A 163 7.52 -7.16 25.66
C GLY A 163 6.43 -8.01 25.03
N LEU A 164 5.15 -7.73 25.33
CA LEU A 164 4.03 -8.56 24.84
C LEU A 164 2.97 -7.73 24.12
N SER A 165 2.45 -8.29 23.04
CA SER A 165 1.30 -7.73 22.31
C SER A 165 0.38 -8.83 21.80
N TYR A 166 -0.90 -8.52 21.71
CA TYR A 166 -1.95 -9.49 21.43
C TYR A 166 -2.60 -9.21 20.08
N LEU A 167 -2.64 -10.22 19.22
CA LEU A 167 -3.20 -10.17 17.89
C LEU A 167 -4.48 -11.00 17.85
N SER A 168 -5.63 -10.36 17.73
CA SER A 168 -6.92 -11.06 17.70
C SER A 168 -7.46 -11.27 16.28
N THR A 169 -7.82 -12.52 15.97
CA THR A 169 -8.54 -12.88 14.74
C THR A 169 -10.02 -12.50 14.77
N GLY A 170 -10.59 -12.22 15.95
CA GLY A 170 -11.97 -11.74 16.13
C GLY A 170 -12.14 -10.22 16.06
N LEU A 171 -11.02 -9.49 15.89
CA LEU A 171 -10.97 -8.04 15.75
C LEU A 171 -10.54 -7.67 14.32
N ARG A 172 -11.15 -6.60 13.78
CA ARG A 172 -10.80 -6.11 12.44
C ARG A 172 -9.38 -5.51 12.41
N ALA A 173 -8.70 -5.63 11.27
CA ALA A 173 -7.35 -5.09 11.02
C ALA A 173 -7.11 -3.64 11.50
N SER A 174 -8.14 -2.78 11.45
CA SER A 174 -8.04 -1.37 11.91
C SER A 174 -8.09 -1.18 13.43
N TYR A 175 -8.36 -2.23 14.21
CA TYR A 175 -8.39 -2.13 15.66
C TYR A 175 -6.96 -2.20 16.20
N ASN A 176 -6.48 -1.15 16.86
CA ASN A 176 -5.21 -1.14 17.56
C ASN A 176 -5.33 -0.22 18.79
N ARG A 177 -5.27 -0.82 19.97
CA ARG A 177 -5.55 -0.16 21.25
C ARG A 177 -4.62 -0.65 22.36
N VAL A 178 -4.23 0.26 23.24
CA VAL A 178 -3.71 -0.09 24.55
C VAL A 178 -4.89 -0.11 25.53
N VAL A 179 -5.03 -1.22 26.24
CA VAL A 179 -6.14 -1.47 27.17
C VAL A 179 -5.59 -1.50 28.59
N SER A 180 -6.17 -0.68 29.46
CA SER A 180 -5.83 -0.63 30.89
C SER A 180 -6.88 -1.38 31.72
N THR A 181 -6.43 -2.26 32.59
CA THR A 181 -7.28 -2.99 33.56
C THR A 181 -7.46 -2.18 34.84
N SER A 182 -8.33 -2.62 35.76
CA SER A 182 -8.49 -1.94 37.06
C SER A 182 -7.29 -2.09 37.99
N ASP A 183 -6.43 -3.08 37.72
CA ASP A 183 -5.24 -3.39 38.50
C ASP A 183 -3.98 -2.73 37.89
N ASP A 184 -4.19 -1.71 37.04
CA ASP A 184 -3.18 -0.91 36.33
C ASP A 184 -2.30 -1.69 35.34
N HIS A 185 -2.75 -2.89 34.95
CA HIS A 185 -2.09 -3.64 33.87
C HIS A 185 -2.43 -3.06 32.50
N HIS A 186 -1.46 -3.09 31.58
CA HIS A 186 -1.59 -2.54 30.24
C HIS A 186 -1.38 -3.63 29.18
N MET A 187 -2.36 -3.80 28.29
CA MET A 187 -2.29 -4.76 27.19
C MET A 187 -2.35 -4.05 25.84
N SER A 188 -1.35 -4.25 24.99
CA SER A 188 -1.40 -3.84 23.58
C SER A 188 -2.20 -4.89 22.79
N ILE A 189 -3.33 -4.49 22.21
CA ILE A 189 -4.26 -5.38 21.50
C ILE A 189 -4.53 -4.82 20.11
N ALA A 190 -4.21 -5.61 19.08
CA ALA A 190 -4.52 -5.32 17.69
C ALA A 190 -5.43 -6.40 17.08
N GLY A 191 -6.23 -5.99 16.10
CA GLY A 191 -6.99 -6.92 15.27
C GLY A 191 -6.23 -7.31 14.02
N ILE A 192 -6.32 -8.59 13.67
CA ILE A 192 -5.71 -9.16 12.47
C ILE A 192 -6.72 -9.94 11.61
N GLY A 193 -7.97 -10.05 12.05
CA GLY A 193 -9.00 -10.77 11.31
C GLY A 193 -10.17 -9.88 10.89
N THR A 194 -11.36 -10.44 10.94
CA THR A 194 -12.61 -9.77 10.58
C THR A 194 -13.46 -9.55 11.83
N SER A 195 -14.27 -8.49 11.84
CA SER A 195 -15.23 -8.28 12.92
C SER A 195 -16.62 -8.66 12.44
N ARG A 196 -17.30 -9.56 13.19
CA ARG A 196 -18.72 -9.86 12.98
C ARG A 196 -19.64 -8.69 13.38
N ALA A 197 -19.10 -7.67 14.05
CA ALA A 197 -19.86 -6.51 14.47
C ALA A 197 -20.11 -5.59 13.26
N ARG A 198 -21.31 -5.67 12.69
CA ARG A 198 -21.74 -4.84 11.55
C ARG A 198 -21.80 -3.37 11.95
N LEU A 199 -20.77 -2.60 11.61
CA LEU A 199 -20.80 -1.15 11.62
C LEU A 199 -21.45 -0.65 10.33
N GLY A 200 -22.75 -0.31 10.39
CA GLY A 200 -23.41 0.46 9.35
C GLY A 200 -23.79 -0.29 8.07
N VAL A 201 -24.79 0.24 7.38
CA VAL A 201 -25.35 -0.25 6.12
C VAL A 201 -24.34 -0.09 4.98
N GLY A 202 -24.06 -1.18 4.25
CA GLY A 202 -23.45 -1.11 2.91
C GLY A 202 -22.09 -1.77 2.70
N LEU A 203 -21.56 -2.58 3.63
CA LEU A 203 -20.43 -3.45 3.30
C LEU A 203 -20.96 -4.70 2.59
N ASP A 204 -20.63 -4.84 1.31
CA ASP A 204 -20.87 -6.06 0.55
C ASP A 204 -20.01 -7.18 1.18
N ASP A 205 -20.66 -8.09 1.89
CA ASP A 205 -20.07 -9.22 2.63
C ASP A 205 -19.53 -10.32 1.68
N SER A 206 -19.45 -10.09 0.35
CA SER A 206 -19.20 -11.18 -0.61
C SER A 206 -17.79 -11.78 -0.48
N THR A 207 -16.78 -10.96 -0.17
CA THR A 207 -15.38 -11.42 -0.07
C THR A 207 -14.57 -10.56 0.90
N GLN A 208 -14.09 -11.17 1.99
CA GLN A 208 -13.22 -10.50 2.94
C GLN A 208 -11.79 -10.35 2.37
N PRO A 209 -11.10 -9.22 2.61
CA PRO A 209 -9.74 -8.99 2.10
C PRO A 209 -8.72 -9.90 2.78
N LEU A 210 -7.59 -10.13 2.10
CA LEU A 210 -6.37 -10.57 2.76
C LEU A 210 -5.85 -9.43 3.65
N THR A 211 -5.20 -9.75 4.76
CA THR A 211 -4.53 -8.72 5.58
C THR A 211 -3.07 -9.08 5.77
N VAL A 212 -2.18 -8.15 5.44
CA VAL A 212 -0.77 -8.17 5.79
C VAL A 212 -0.62 -7.47 7.13
N VAL A 213 -0.03 -8.14 8.09
CA VAL A 213 0.24 -7.61 9.43
C VAL A 213 1.73 -7.58 9.62
N SER A 214 2.28 -6.39 9.87
CA SER A 214 3.69 -6.23 10.20
C SER A 214 3.83 -5.99 11.69
N VAL A 215 4.72 -6.75 12.32
CA VAL A 215 5.02 -6.71 13.75
C VAL A 215 6.48 -6.36 13.97
N PHE A 216 6.78 -5.53 14.97
CA PHE A 216 8.11 -4.96 15.15
C PHE A 216 8.70 -5.27 16.55
N PRO A 217 10.03 -5.28 16.72
CA PRO A 217 10.66 -5.57 18.01
C PRO A 217 10.25 -4.63 19.14
N ASN A 218 9.86 -3.40 18.83
CA ASN A 218 9.41 -2.44 19.85
C ASN A 218 7.93 -2.59 20.26
N GLY A 219 7.19 -3.55 19.66
CA GLY A 219 5.76 -3.76 19.91
C GLY A 219 4.81 -3.02 18.97
N ALA A 220 5.35 -2.25 17.99
CA ALA A 220 4.51 -1.60 16.99
C ALA A 220 3.86 -2.63 16.05
N ILE A 221 2.64 -2.33 15.61
CA ILE A 221 1.85 -3.18 14.73
C ILE A 221 1.25 -2.33 13.62
N THR A 222 1.46 -2.73 12.38
CA THR A 222 0.79 -2.15 11.22
C THR A 222 -0.01 -3.18 10.46
N THR A 223 -1.13 -2.75 9.89
CA THR A 223 -1.98 -3.63 9.09
C THR A 223 -2.30 -2.99 7.76
N GLU A 224 -2.31 -3.82 6.73
CA GLU A 224 -2.75 -3.47 5.40
C GLU A 224 -3.72 -4.53 4.87
N THR A 225 -4.88 -4.10 4.40
CA THR A 225 -5.85 -4.98 3.73
C THR A 225 -5.65 -4.93 2.22
N ILE A 226 -5.54 -6.09 1.59
CA ILE A 226 -5.40 -6.26 0.14
C ILE A 226 -6.56 -7.09 -0.39
N SER A 227 -7.22 -6.62 -1.45
CA SER A 227 -8.28 -7.39 -2.11
C SER A 227 -7.69 -8.63 -2.80
N PRO A 228 -8.30 -9.83 -2.66
CA PRO A 228 -7.83 -11.04 -3.33
C PRO A 228 -7.86 -10.93 -4.85
N ASP A 229 -8.73 -10.07 -5.40
CA ASP A 229 -8.79 -9.74 -6.83
C ASP A 229 -7.51 -9.13 -7.39
N ARG A 230 -6.57 -8.71 -6.54
CA ARG A 230 -5.27 -8.16 -6.96
C ARG A 230 -4.24 -9.24 -7.28
N PHE A 231 -4.57 -10.51 -7.03
CA PHE A 231 -3.69 -11.64 -7.22
C PHE A 231 -4.20 -12.57 -8.33
N GLY A 232 -3.29 -13.42 -8.81
CA GLY A 232 -3.55 -14.34 -9.91
C GLY A 232 -3.99 -13.62 -11.18
N LEU A 233 -4.79 -14.31 -12.01
CA LEU A 233 -5.27 -13.74 -13.28
C LEU A 233 -6.24 -12.57 -13.09
N ARG A 234 -7.06 -12.56 -12.03
CA ARG A 234 -8.00 -11.46 -11.73
C ARG A 234 -7.26 -10.14 -11.41
N GLY A 235 -5.99 -10.24 -11.00
CA GLY A 235 -5.11 -9.10 -10.78
C GLY A 235 -4.69 -8.34 -12.05
N ILE A 236 -4.99 -8.86 -13.25
CA ILE A 236 -4.68 -8.20 -14.52
C ILE A 236 -5.81 -7.20 -14.87
N THR A 237 -5.44 -5.98 -15.26
CA THR A 237 -6.40 -4.97 -15.71
C THR A 237 -7.28 -5.51 -16.84
N GLY A 238 -8.60 -5.46 -16.65
CA GLY A 238 -9.57 -5.93 -17.64
C GLY A 238 -9.90 -7.43 -17.57
N VAL A 239 -9.35 -8.19 -16.62
CA VAL A 239 -9.70 -9.60 -16.40
C VAL A 239 -10.73 -9.74 -15.27
N SER A 240 -11.98 -10.04 -15.65
CA SER A 240 -13.00 -10.47 -14.70
C SER A 240 -12.84 -11.95 -14.35
N GLU A 241 -13.60 -12.44 -13.37
CA GLU A 241 -13.69 -13.88 -13.05
C GLU A 241 -13.98 -14.73 -14.30
N THR A 242 -14.96 -14.33 -15.12
CA THR A 242 -15.31 -15.03 -16.36
C THR A 242 -14.12 -15.08 -17.33
N ARG A 243 -13.39 -13.97 -17.50
CA ARG A 243 -12.22 -13.92 -18.38
C ARG A 243 -11.06 -14.75 -17.82
N ALA A 244 -10.84 -14.75 -16.51
CA ALA A 244 -9.85 -15.61 -15.86
C ALA A 244 -10.15 -17.09 -16.12
N ASN A 245 -11.42 -17.51 -16.02
CA ASN A 245 -11.80 -18.90 -16.32
C ASN A 245 -11.60 -19.28 -17.79
N HIS A 246 -11.89 -18.37 -18.72
CA HIS A 246 -11.61 -18.60 -20.15
C HIS A 246 -10.09 -18.66 -20.43
N LEU A 247 -9.30 -17.78 -19.81
CA LEU A 247 -7.83 -17.81 -19.92
C LEU A 247 -7.26 -19.15 -19.45
N ARG A 248 -7.70 -19.65 -18.29
CA ARG A 248 -7.28 -20.97 -17.77
C ARG A 248 -7.69 -22.10 -18.72
N THR A 249 -8.91 -22.05 -19.27
CA THR A 249 -9.40 -23.06 -20.23
C THR A 249 -8.53 -23.13 -21.48
N GLU A 250 -7.98 -22.00 -21.92
CA GLU A 250 -7.05 -21.89 -23.05
C GLU A 250 -5.57 -22.09 -22.66
N GLY A 251 -5.30 -22.51 -21.41
CA GLY A 251 -3.97 -22.86 -20.90
C GLY A 251 -3.13 -21.68 -20.39
N PHE A 252 -3.73 -20.51 -20.20
CA PHE A 252 -3.08 -19.36 -19.55
C PHE A 252 -3.41 -19.36 -18.05
N GLU A 253 -2.65 -20.12 -17.28
CA GLU A 253 -2.93 -20.32 -15.84
C GLU A 253 -2.37 -19.21 -14.95
N THR A 254 -1.36 -18.46 -15.40
CA THR A 254 -0.66 -17.46 -14.59
C THR A 254 -0.48 -16.14 -15.33
N ARG A 255 -0.21 -15.06 -14.59
CA ARG A 255 0.10 -13.75 -15.19
C ARG A 255 1.31 -13.80 -16.11
N SER A 256 2.36 -14.53 -15.71
CA SER A 256 3.55 -14.73 -16.54
C SER A 256 3.23 -15.43 -17.86
N ALA A 257 2.32 -16.42 -17.84
CA ALA A 257 1.85 -17.07 -19.06
C ALA A 257 1.12 -16.10 -19.99
N VAL A 258 0.35 -15.14 -19.44
CA VAL A 258 -0.31 -14.07 -20.20
C VAL A 258 0.70 -13.05 -20.74
N ALA A 259 1.65 -12.61 -19.93
CA ALA A 259 2.70 -11.66 -20.31
C ALA A 259 3.62 -12.19 -21.43
N THR A 260 3.85 -13.50 -21.46
CA THR A 260 4.67 -14.16 -22.50
C THR A 260 3.88 -14.40 -23.80
N ALA A 261 2.55 -14.41 -23.74
CA ALA A 261 1.70 -14.67 -24.89
C ALA A 261 1.69 -13.46 -25.84
N SER A 262 1.61 -13.68 -27.15
CA SER A 262 1.35 -12.55 -28.05
C SER A 262 -0.09 -12.04 -27.86
N PRO A 263 -0.35 -10.73 -28.01
CA PRO A 263 -1.72 -10.20 -27.97
C PRO A 263 -2.66 -10.94 -28.94
N HIS A 264 -2.16 -11.33 -30.12
CA HIS A 264 -2.93 -12.12 -31.08
C HIS A 264 -3.37 -13.48 -30.52
N LYS A 265 -2.51 -14.18 -29.77
CA LYS A 265 -2.87 -15.44 -29.12
C LYS A 265 -3.97 -15.25 -28.08
N LEU A 266 -3.96 -14.14 -27.34
CA LEU A 266 -5.01 -13.83 -26.37
C LEU A 266 -6.38 -13.60 -27.02
N THR A 267 -6.44 -13.17 -28.28
CA THR A 267 -7.72 -13.00 -29.01
C THR A 267 -8.43 -14.30 -29.34
N THR A 268 -7.78 -15.46 -29.20
CA THR A 268 -8.44 -16.75 -29.36
C THR A 268 -9.34 -17.09 -28.16
N VAL A 269 -9.12 -16.43 -27.03
CA VAL A 269 -9.88 -16.61 -25.79
C VAL A 269 -11.26 -15.95 -25.94
N PRO A 270 -12.37 -16.65 -25.64
CA PRO A 270 -13.70 -16.07 -25.71
C PRO A 270 -13.82 -14.78 -24.89
N SER A 271 -14.49 -13.76 -25.44
CA SER A 271 -14.71 -12.42 -24.86
C SER A 271 -13.49 -11.48 -24.78
N ILE A 272 -12.37 -11.85 -25.42
CA ILE A 272 -11.17 -11.02 -25.54
C ILE A 272 -11.00 -10.57 -27.01
N GLY A 273 -11.28 -9.29 -27.28
CA GLY A 273 -10.99 -8.65 -28.57
C GLY A 273 -9.59 -8.02 -28.61
N ASN A 274 -9.16 -7.49 -29.76
CA ASN A 274 -7.80 -6.93 -29.95
C ASN A 274 -7.40 -5.91 -28.87
N SER A 275 -8.23 -4.87 -28.65
CA SER A 275 -7.92 -3.83 -27.66
C SER A 275 -7.84 -4.38 -26.23
N THR A 276 -8.72 -5.32 -25.89
CA THR A 276 -8.69 -6.00 -24.59
C THR A 276 -7.48 -6.90 -24.46
N ALA A 277 -7.07 -7.59 -25.52
CA ALA A 277 -5.85 -8.40 -25.54
C ALA A 277 -4.59 -7.55 -25.34
N GLU A 278 -4.49 -6.40 -25.99
CA GLU A 278 -3.40 -5.45 -25.82
C GLU A 278 -3.33 -4.93 -24.39
N GLN A 279 -4.47 -4.54 -23.81
CA GLN A 279 -4.53 -4.10 -22.41
C GLN A 279 -4.15 -5.21 -21.42
N ILE A 280 -4.72 -6.42 -21.57
CA ILE A 280 -4.43 -7.57 -20.72
C ILE A 280 -2.95 -7.92 -20.80
N HIS A 281 -2.38 -7.93 -22.00
CA HIS A 281 -0.96 -8.17 -22.21
C HIS A 281 -0.12 -7.09 -21.52
N ALA A 282 -0.39 -5.81 -21.78
CA ALA A 282 0.36 -4.70 -21.20
C ALA A 282 0.32 -4.70 -19.67
N SER A 283 -0.84 -4.96 -19.07
CA SER A 283 -1.00 -5.07 -17.63
C SER A 283 -0.25 -6.29 -17.06
N ALA A 284 -0.34 -7.45 -17.70
CA ALA A 284 0.40 -8.64 -17.29
C ALA A 284 1.92 -8.42 -17.39
N THR A 285 2.40 -7.80 -18.47
CA THR A 285 3.80 -7.42 -18.67
C THR A 285 4.27 -6.44 -17.60
N ALA A 286 3.53 -5.35 -17.36
CA ALA A 286 3.91 -4.35 -16.36
C ALA A 286 4.15 -5.00 -14.99
N VAL A 287 3.21 -5.85 -14.58
CA VAL A 287 3.21 -6.51 -13.27
C VAL A 287 4.19 -7.68 -13.16
N THR A 288 4.52 -8.34 -14.28
CA THR A 288 5.48 -9.49 -14.30
C THR A 288 6.92 -9.01 -14.42
N ASP A 289 7.15 -7.99 -15.24
CA ASP A 289 8.49 -7.48 -15.57
C ASP A 289 8.86 -6.26 -14.72
N GLU A 290 7.99 -5.87 -13.76
CA GLU A 290 8.24 -4.79 -12.80
C GLU A 290 8.62 -3.46 -13.47
N MET A 291 7.88 -3.13 -14.54
CA MET A 291 8.13 -1.94 -15.36
C MET A 291 6.84 -1.21 -15.74
N VAL A 292 6.97 0.08 -16.06
CA VAL A 292 5.90 0.83 -16.71
C VAL A 292 5.79 0.39 -18.17
N VAL A 293 4.57 0.07 -18.60
CA VAL A 293 4.27 -0.22 -20.02
C VAL A 293 3.44 0.93 -20.60
N SER A 294 4.00 1.65 -21.57
CA SER A 294 3.27 2.70 -22.29
C SER A 294 2.21 2.09 -23.20
N THR A 295 0.97 2.55 -23.06
CA THR A 295 -0.20 2.06 -23.82
C THR A 295 -0.87 3.12 -24.68
N GLY A 296 -0.55 4.40 -24.48
CA GLY A 296 -1.12 5.53 -25.21
C GLY A 296 -0.09 6.35 -26.00
N ASP A 297 -0.57 7.43 -26.63
CA ASP A 297 0.22 8.32 -27.47
C ASP A 297 0.38 9.74 -26.91
N ARG A 298 -0.26 10.04 -25.78
CA ARG A 298 -0.12 11.34 -25.10
C ARG A 298 1.29 11.47 -24.52
N SER A 299 1.82 12.70 -24.52
CA SER A 299 3.12 13.01 -23.92
C SER A 299 2.97 13.40 -22.46
N LEU A 300 4.05 13.21 -21.70
CA LEU A 300 4.20 13.82 -20.38
C LEU A 300 4.32 15.36 -20.49
N PRO A 301 4.08 16.10 -19.39
CA PRO A 301 4.32 17.54 -19.35
C PRO A 301 5.76 17.90 -19.75
N THR A 302 5.91 18.99 -20.50
CA THR A 302 7.23 19.54 -20.83
C THR A 302 7.76 20.38 -19.67
N GLY A 303 9.07 20.29 -19.39
CA GLY A 303 9.74 21.08 -18.37
C GLY A 303 10.19 20.24 -17.18
N ASP A 304 10.82 20.91 -16.21
CA ASP A 304 11.30 20.30 -14.97
C ASP A 304 10.20 20.38 -13.90
N PRO A 305 9.51 19.28 -13.56
CA PRO A 305 8.41 19.28 -12.59
C PRO A 305 8.91 19.44 -11.15
N VAL A 306 7.99 19.79 -10.25
CA VAL A 306 8.15 19.61 -8.81
C VAL A 306 7.12 18.59 -8.33
N PHE A 307 7.51 17.70 -7.44
CA PHE A 307 6.63 16.66 -6.91
C PHE A 307 6.13 17.10 -5.55
N ILE A 308 4.85 16.93 -5.29
CA ILE A 308 4.23 17.28 -4.01
C ILE A 308 3.41 16.12 -3.48
N ASP A 309 3.31 16.10 -2.16
CA ASP A 309 2.40 15.29 -1.38
C ASP A 309 1.94 16.11 -0.17
N ILE A 310 0.74 15.81 0.35
CA ILE A 310 0.20 16.50 1.52
C ILE A 310 -0.18 15.53 2.63
N GLU A 311 0.10 15.95 3.86
CA GLU A 311 -0.42 15.27 5.04
C GLU A 311 -1.59 16.03 5.64
N THR A 312 -2.64 15.27 5.97
CA THR A 312 -3.92 15.82 6.41
C THR A 312 -4.36 15.21 7.74
N ASP A 313 -5.42 15.75 8.33
CA ASP A 313 -6.05 15.20 9.52
C ASP A 313 -7.06 14.07 9.23
N GLY A 314 -7.10 13.60 7.99
CA GLY A 314 -7.93 12.50 7.50
C GLY A 314 -8.44 12.73 6.08
N LEU A 315 -9.13 11.74 5.51
CA LEU A 315 -9.61 11.78 4.11
C LEU A 315 -10.66 12.87 3.84
N ALA A 316 -11.42 13.29 4.85
CA ALA A 316 -12.26 14.48 4.79
C ALA A 316 -11.47 15.65 5.40
N ALA A 317 -10.39 16.03 4.71
CA ALA A 317 -9.36 16.90 5.25
C ALA A 317 -9.95 18.26 5.66
N SER A 318 -9.82 18.60 6.93
CA SER A 318 -10.12 19.95 7.41
C SER A 318 -8.86 20.83 7.43
N THR A 319 -7.69 20.20 7.46
CA THR A 319 -6.36 20.83 7.47
C THR A 319 -5.38 19.97 6.67
N ALA A 320 -4.62 20.58 5.77
CA ALA A 320 -3.37 20.03 5.26
C ALA A 320 -2.25 20.63 6.11
N TRP A 321 -1.71 19.86 7.05
CA TRP A 321 -0.77 20.36 8.05
C TRP A 321 0.69 20.26 7.60
N LEU A 322 0.97 19.50 6.55
CA LEU A 322 2.27 19.47 5.86
C LEU A 322 2.02 19.43 4.35
N ILE A 323 2.81 20.23 3.62
CA ILE A 323 3.01 20.07 2.18
C ILE A 323 4.48 19.70 2.00
N GLY A 324 4.74 18.45 1.60
CA GLY A 324 6.06 17.99 1.21
C GLY A 324 6.32 18.32 -0.26
N VAL A 325 7.52 18.76 -0.57
CA VAL A 325 7.92 19.07 -1.94
C VAL A 325 9.27 18.47 -2.24
N LEU A 326 9.38 17.74 -3.35
CA LEU A 326 10.66 17.34 -3.92
C LEU A 326 10.97 18.21 -5.15
N ASP A 327 12.08 18.93 -5.07
CA ASP A 327 12.67 19.66 -6.18
C ASP A 327 13.84 18.88 -6.77
N GLY A 328 13.60 18.21 -7.91
CA GLY A 328 14.59 17.39 -8.63
C GLY A 328 14.18 15.93 -8.74
N SER A 329 15.18 15.04 -8.86
CA SER A 329 14.99 13.60 -9.09
C SER A 329 14.69 12.84 -7.79
N ALA A 330 14.25 11.59 -7.93
CA ALA A 330 14.00 10.70 -6.79
C ALA A 330 15.24 10.50 -5.91
N SER A 331 16.43 10.38 -6.51
CA SER A 331 17.67 10.04 -5.82
C SER A 331 18.47 11.22 -5.28
N SER A 332 18.38 12.40 -5.90
CA SER A 332 19.21 13.56 -5.53
C SER A 332 18.43 14.87 -5.41
N GLY A 333 17.11 14.83 -5.57
CA GLY A 333 16.23 15.99 -5.36
C GLY A 333 16.28 16.51 -3.94
N ASN A 334 16.09 17.82 -3.81
CA ASN A 334 16.05 18.52 -2.53
C ASN A 334 14.62 18.50 -1.98
N TYR A 335 14.44 17.89 -0.81
CA TYR A 335 13.17 17.87 -0.11
C TYR A 335 12.96 19.18 0.67
N LEU A 336 11.74 19.70 0.63
CA LEU A 336 11.30 20.89 1.35
C LEU A 336 10.00 20.54 2.09
N ALA A 337 10.00 20.70 3.40
CA ALA A 337 8.82 20.52 4.23
C ALA A 337 8.18 21.87 4.59
N PHE A 338 6.94 22.09 4.14
CA PHE A 338 6.13 23.23 4.55
C PHE A 338 5.13 22.76 5.61
N ARG A 339 5.61 22.61 6.85
CA ARG A 339 4.81 22.16 7.99
C ARG A 339 4.15 23.31 8.75
N GLN A 340 2.89 23.12 9.15
CA GLN A 340 2.18 24.01 10.07
C GLN A 340 3.00 24.19 11.35
N PRO A 341 3.42 25.42 11.69
CA PRO A 341 4.28 25.64 12.85
C PRO A 341 3.54 25.50 14.19
N GLY A 342 2.21 25.69 14.17
CA GLY A 342 1.34 25.51 15.33
C GLY A 342 -0.12 25.86 15.04
N LEU A 343 -1.02 25.51 15.97
CA LEU A 343 -2.46 25.67 15.79
C LEU A 343 -2.93 27.14 15.69
N ASN A 344 -2.15 28.07 16.25
CA ASN A 344 -2.47 29.51 16.27
C ASN A 344 -2.08 30.25 14.97
N THR A 345 -1.34 29.60 14.08
CA THR A 345 -0.87 30.18 12.81
C THR A 345 -1.10 29.21 11.66
N PRO A 346 -2.37 28.86 11.35
CA PRO A 346 -2.71 27.81 10.40
C PRO A 346 -2.41 28.16 8.93
N SER A 347 -2.11 29.42 8.59
CA SER A 347 -1.80 29.85 7.22
C SER A 347 -0.30 29.89 6.90
N ALA A 348 0.57 29.90 7.90
CA ALA A 348 1.98 30.27 7.72
C ALA A 348 2.73 29.33 6.77
N HIS A 349 2.46 28.04 6.82
CA HIS A 349 3.08 27.05 5.93
C HIS A 349 2.54 27.12 4.51
N LEU A 350 1.24 27.40 4.34
CA LEU A 350 0.63 27.63 3.02
C LEU A 350 1.21 28.89 2.35
N GLU A 351 1.37 29.97 3.10
CA GLU A 351 2.01 31.20 2.61
C GLU A 351 3.46 30.95 2.20
N ALA A 352 4.22 30.19 2.99
CA ALA A 352 5.59 29.82 2.68
C ALA A 352 5.68 28.95 1.41
N PHE A 353 4.80 27.94 1.29
CA PHE A 353 4.70 27.09 0.10
C PHE A 353 4.39 27.92 -1.14
N MET A 354 3.37 28.77 -1.10
CA MET A 354 2.99 29.59 -2.25
C MET A 354 4.05 30.64 -2.61
N THR A 355 4.73 31.22 -1.62
CA THR A 355 5.86 32.12 -1.86
C THR A 355 6.99 31.41 -2.60
N TRP A 356 7.33 30.19 -2.17
CA TRP A 356 8.32 29.37 -2.87
C TRP A 356 7.86 28.95 -4.27
N LEU A 357 6.60 28.53 -4.40
CA LEU A 357 6.01 28.02 -5.65
C LEU A 357 5.93 29.11 -6.74
N THR A 358 5.58 30.35 -6.35
CA THR A 358 5.48 31.50 -7.25
C THR A 358 6.83 32.18 -7.53
N GLY A 359 7.81 31.99 -6.64
CA GLY A 359 9.19 32.44 -6.79
C GLY A 359 10.09 31.39 -7.43
N SER A 360 10.67 30.52 -6.60
CA SER A 360 11.69 29.54 -6.99
C SER A 360 11.21 28.50 -8.02
N ALA A 361 9.96 28.04 -7.90
CA ALA A 361 9.39 27.04 -8.81
C ALA A 361 8.44 27.65 -9.85
N ARG A 362 8.65 28.92 -10.23
CA ARG A 362 7.77 29.65 -11.14
C ARG A 362 7.64 28.95 -12.50
N GLY A 363 6.40 28.67 -12.90
CA GLY A 363 6.09 28.08 -14.21
C GLY A 363 6.39 26.59 -14.36
N ARG A 364 6.92 25.93 -13.31
CA ARG A 364 7.15 24.49 -13.29
C ARG A 364 5.84 23.72 -13.04
N PRO A 365 5.61 22.60 -13.73
CA PRO A 365 4.50 21.68 -13.43
C PRO A 365 4.53 21.21 -11.98
N VAL A 366 3.36 21.11 -11.36
CA VAL A 366 3.19 20.49 -10.04
C VAL A 366 2.61 19.09 -10.22
N VAL A 367 3.29 18.08 -9.69
CA VAL A 367 2.94 16.67 -9.87
C VAL A 367 2.56 16.07 -8.53
N ALA A 368 1.40 15.41 -8.45
CA ALA A 368 0.95 14.67 -7.27
C ALA A 368 0.30 13.33 -7.70
N TRP A 369 0.46 12.28 -6.91
CA TRP A 369 -0.16 10.98 -7.18
C TRP A 369 -1.61 11.01 -6.70
N ASN A 370 -2.58 10.77 -7.59
CA ASN A 370 -4.00 10.97 -7.27
C ASN A 370 -4.34 12.44 -6.89
N GLY A 371 -3.53 13.40 -7.35
CA GLY A 371 -3.71 14.81 -7.03
C GLY A 371 -5.06 15.38 -7.46
N TYR A 372 -5.61 14.94 -8.61
CA TYR A 372 -6.94 15.36 -9.05
C TYR A 372 -8.08 14.75 -8.22
N GLY A 373 -7.80 13.69 -7.48
CA GLY A 373 -8.75 13.06 -6.58
C GLY A 373 -8.61 13.51 -5.13
N PHE A 374 -7.58 14.28 -4.79
CA PHE A 374 -7.28 14.63 -3.40
C PHE A 374 -6.44 15.92 -3.25
N ASP A 375 -5.13 15.85 -3.46
CA ASP A 375 -4.16 16.88 -3.04
C ASP A 375 -4.49 18.28 -3.56
N PHE A 376 -4.81 18.38 -4.85
CA PHE A 376 -4.99 19.67 -5.48
C PHE A 376 -6.24 20.40 -4.99
N ASP A 377 -7.32 19.65 -4.73
CA ASP A 377 -8.57 20.18 -4.20
C ASP A 377 -8.40 20.58 -2.73
N VAL A 378 -7.73 19.75 -1.93
CA VAL A 378 -7.44 20.09 -0.52
C VAL A 378 -6.59 21.36 -0.43
N ILE A 379 -5.53 21.49 -1.23
CA ILE A 379 -4.72 22.71 -1.28
C ILE A 379 -5.56 23.91 -1.70
N HIS A 380 -6.41 23.76 -2.73
CA HIS A 380 -7.31 24.82 -3.19
C HIS A 380 -8.22 25.32 -2.07
N GLU A 381 -8.89 24.41 -1.35
CA GLU A 381 -9.78 24.75 -0.24
C GLU A 381 -9.04 25.45 0.91
N GLN A 382 -7.85 24.97 1.26
CA GLN A 382 -7.01 25.58 2.30
C GLN A 382 -6.54 26.98 1.90
N LEU A 383 -6.11 27.19 0.65
CA LEU A 383 -5.73 28.50 0.14
C LEU A 383 -6.92 29.46 0.09
N GLN A 384 -8.08 29.00 -0.38
CA GLN A 384 -9.30 29.82 -0.41
C GLN A 384 -9.66 30.34 0.99
N LYS A 385 -9.51 29.48 2.02
CA LYS A 385 -9.87 29.80 3.40
C LYS A 385 -8.82 30.66 4.11
N HIS A 386 -7.54 30.37 3.91
CA HIS A 386 -6.45 30.92 4.74
C HIS A 386 -5.54 31.89 4.00
N CYS A 387 -5.38 31.74 2.69
CA CYS A 387 -4.44 32.50 1.87
C CYS A 387 -5.05 32.95 0.53
N PRO A 388 -6.23 33.62 0.52
CA PRO A 388 -6.99 33.85 -0.71
C PRO A 388 -6.26 34.70 -1.76
N SER A 389 -5.24 35.48 -1.36
CA SER A 389 -4.41 36.24 -2.29
C SER A 389 -3.58 35.38 -3.24
N TYR A 390 -3.35 34.10 -2.91
CA TYR A 390 -2.60 33.15 -3.75
C TYR A 390 -3.51 32.26 -4.61
N LEU A 391 -4.84 32.42 -4.53
CA LEU A 391 -5.78 31.53 -5.21
C LEU A 391 -5.61 31.58 -6.73
N ASP A 392 -5.51 32.79 -7.30
CA ASP A 392 -5.27 32.96 -8.74
C ASP A 392 -3.95 32.31 -9.18
N ASP A 393 -2.88 32.40 -8.36
CA ASP A 393 -1.60 31.78 -8.68
C ASP A 393 -1.66 30.25 -8.68
N TRP A 394 -2.48 29.67 -7.79
CA TRP A 394 -2.73 28.23 -7.72
C TRP A 394 -3.60 27.74 -8.87
N GLU A 395 -4.74 28.40 -9.14
CA GLU A 395 -5.67 28.00 -10.21
C GLU A 395 -5.03 28.10 -11.61
N ASN A 396 -4.07 29.01 -11.80
CA ASN A 396 -3.31 29.13 -13.04
C ASN A 396 -2.09 28.19 -13.12
N ARG A 397 -1.80 27.42 -12.06
CA ARG A 397 -0.69 26.48 -12.05
C ARG A 397 -1.02 25.26 -12.90
N TYR A 398 -0.09 24.85 -13.75
CA TYR A 398 -0.20 23.57 -14.42
C TYR A 398 0.03 22.43 -13.42
N THR A 399 -1.02 21.66 -13.16
CA THR A 399 -0.99 20.44 -12.34
C THR A 399 -0.97 19.20 -13.20
N PHE A 400 -0.38 18.11 -12.71
CA PHE A 400 -0.36 16.82 -13.40
C PHE A 400 -0.48 15.66 -12.41
N ASP A 401 -1.32 14.69 -12.77
CA ASP A 401 -1.56 13.49 -11.98
C ASP A 401 -1.17 12.25 -12.81
N PRO A 402 -0.04 11.59 -12.47
CA PRO A 402 0.42 10.41 -13.21
C PRO A 402 -0.55 9.24 -13.15
N LEU A 403 -1.28 9.06 -12.03
CA LEU A 403 -2.25 7.97 -11.88
C LEU A 403 -3.46 8.19 -12.80
N TYR A 404 -3.99 9.41 -12.83
CA TYR A 404 -5.09 9.75 -13.72
C TYR A 404 -4.65 9.65 -15.20
N TRP A 405 -3.48 10.19 -15.54
CA TRP A 405 -2.93 10.14 -16.89
C TRP A 405 -2.66 8.71 -17.37
N GLY A 406 -2.03 7.88 -16.54
CA GLY A 406 -1.71 6.51 -16.90
C GLY A 406 -2.97 5.66 -16.99
N ARG A 407 -3.72 5.57 -15.88
CA ARG A 407 -4.78 4.57 -15.72
C ARG A 407 -6.15 5.03 -16.18
N THR A 408 -6.52 6.28 -15.93
CA THR A 408 -7.85 6.79 -16.31
C THR A 408 -7.90 7.22 -17.76
N GLN A 409 -6.82 7.80 -18.28
CA GLN A 409 -6.71 8.18 -19.69
C GLN A 409 -6.10 7.08 -20.57
N GLY A 410 -5.61 5.98 -19.99
CA GLY A 410 -5.13 4.80 -20.72
C GLY A 410 -3.80 5.03 -21.45
N ASN A 411 -2.86 5.75 -20.82
CA ASN A 411 -1.54 6.02 -21.40
C ASN A 411 -0.43 5.12 -20.85
N ALA A 412 -0.65 4.48 -19.71
CA ALA A 412 0.31 3.54 -19.12
C ALA A 412 -0.36 2.49 -18.23
N GLU A 413 0.22 1.29 -18.20
CA GLU A 413 0.00 0.29 -17.15
C GLU A 413 1.19 0.31 -16.18
N PHE A 414 0.90 0.21 -14.87
CA PHE A 414 1.88 0.30 -13.80
C PHE A 414 2.18 -1.09 -13.20
N PRO A 415 3.39 -1.33 -12.67
CA PRO A 415 3.80 -2.63 -12.15
C PRO A 415 3.24 -2.98 -10.76
N GLY A 416 2.69 -2.00 -10.04
CA GLY A 416 2.17 -2.20 -8.69
C GLY A 416 0.97 -3.17 -8.65
N ARG A 417 0.94 -4.05 -7.66
CA ARG A 417 -0.23 -4.93 -7.38
C ARG A 417 -1.50 -4.13 -7.09
N THR A 418 -1.32 -2.91 -6.59
CA THR A 418 -2.37 -1.91 -6.46
C THR A 418 -1.91 -0.60 -7.10
N ASN A 419 -2.82 0.36 -7.23
CA ASN A 419 -2.50 1.71 -7.68
C ASN A 419 -2.11 2.65 -6.52
N LYS A 420 -1.78 2.10 -5.35
CA LYS A 420 -1.16 2.89 -4.28
C LYS A 420 0.25 3.31 -4.73
N LEU A 421 0.67 4.52 -4.35
CA LEU A 421 1.95 5.09 -4.73
C LEU A 421 3.09 4.15 -4.35
N GLU A 422 3.07 3.70 -3.11
CA GLU A 422 4.07 2.84 -2.48
C GLU A 422 4.21 1.51 -3.22
N HIS A 423 3.09 0.91 -3.65
CA HIS A 423 3.12 -0.37 -4.37
C HIS A 423 3.72 -0.23 -5.76
N VAL A 424 3.44 0.88 -6.44
CA VAL A 424 3.99 1.15 -7.77
C VAL A 424 5.47 1.54 -7.66
N ALA A 425 5.83 2.39 -6.71
CA ALA A 425 7.21 2.83 -6.49
C ALA A 425 8.11 1.65 -6.09
N THR A 426 7.68 0.80 -5.15
CA THR A 426 8.43 -0.39 -4.72
C THR A 426 8.62 -1.37 -5.87
N ALA A 427 7.58 -1.62 -6.67
CA ALA A 427 7.69 -2.45 -7.86
C ALA A 427 8.62 -1.83 -8.94
N LEU A 428 8.98 -0.54 -8.85
CA LEU A 428 9.98 0.12 -9.69
C LEU A 428 11.37 0.20 -9.01
N GLY A 429 11.56 -0.52 -7.91
CA GLY A 429 12.81 -0.61 -7.15
C GLY A 429 13.04 0.55 -6.17
N TRP A 430 11.99 1.30 -5.79
CA TRP A 430 12.09 2.24 -4.68
C TRP A 430 12.06 1.50 -3.35
N GLU A 431 13.00 1.79 -2.46
CA GLU A 431 13.01 1.24 -1.10
C GLU A 431 12.66 2.36 -0.12
N PRO A 432 11.44 2.35 0.48
CA PRO A 432 11.05 3.37 1.44
C PRO A 432 11.91 3.28 2.72
N LYS A 433 12.23 4.43 3.30
CA LYS A 433 12.96 4.57 4.58
C LYS A 433 12.01 4.67 5.78
N THR A 434 10.71 4.80 5.52
CA THR A 434 9.66 4.95 6.51
C THR A 434 8.79 3.70 6.57
N GLN A 435 9.37 2.63 7.10
CA GLN A 435 8.62 1.40 7.32
C GLN A 435 7.55 1.54 8.42
N GLY A 436 6.44 0.81 8.25
CA GLY A 436 5.35 0.68 9.22
C GLY A 436 4.69 1.99 9.63
N ILE A 437 4.60 2.94 8.71
CA ILE A 437 3.77 4.13 8.83
C ILE A 437 2.93 4.28 7.56
N ASN A 438 1.72 4.83 7.69
CA ASN A 438 0.82 5.10 6.56
C ASN A 438 0.00 6.36 6.83
N GLY A 439 -0.61 6.93 5.79
CA GLY A 439 -1.39 8.17 5.92
C GLY A 439 -2.50 8.14 6.98
N ARG A 440 -3.14 6.99 7.25
CA ARG A 440 -4.10 6.88 8.36
C ARG A 440 -3.40 7.10 9.70
N ARG A 441 -2.28 6.42 9.90
CA ARG A 441 -1.50 6.49 11.14
C ARG A 441 -0.98 7.90 11.38
N VAL A 442 -0.50 8.54 10.33
CA VAL A 442 -0.05 9.93 10.33
C VAL A 442 -1.18 10.87 10.76
N ALA A 443 -2.36 10.75 10.16
CA ALA A 443 -3.54 11.53 10.53
C ALA A 443 -3.97 11.31 11.98
N GLU A 444 -3.99 10.05 12.46
CA GLU A 444 -4.33 9.72 13.85
C GLU A 444 -3.38 10.40 14.85
N LEU A 445 -2.07 10.36 14.59
CA LEU A 445 -1.07 11.00 15.46
C LEU A 445 -1.23 12.53 15.49
N TYR A 446 -1.51 13.14 14.34
CA TYR A 446 -1.77 14.57 14.26
C TYR A 446 -3.06 14.95 15.00
N VAL A 447 -4.15 14.21 14.79
CA VAL A 447 -5.45 14.47 15.43
C VAL A 447 -5.36 14.31 16.94
N ASP A 448 -4.73 13.25 17.44
CA ASP A 448 -4.50 13.03 18.87
C ASP A 448 -3.70 14.18 19.49
N TRP A 449 -2.60 14.58 18.85
CA TRP A 449 -1.82 15.73 19.31
C TRP A 449 -2.66 17.01 19.32
N ARG A 450 -3.41 17.28 18.26
CA ARG A 450 -4.28 18.47 18.15
C ARG A 450 -5.34 18.49 19.27
N GLU A 451 -5.94 17.35 19.57
CA GLU A 451 -6.93 17.22 20.65
C GLU A 451 -6.29 17.51 22.02
N ARG A 452 -5.13 16.91 22.30
CA ARG A 452 -4.38 17.17 23.54
C ARG A 452 -3.98 18.64 23.66
N MET A 453 -3.49 19.26 22.58
CA MET A 453 -3.15 20.69 22.54
C MET A 453 -4.35 21.59 22.84
N THR A 454 -5.53 21.22 22.33
CA THR A 454 -6.75 22.05 22.46
C THR A 454 -7.40 21.91 23.83
N THR A 455 -7.24 20.76 24.49
CA THR A 455 -7.90 20.44 25.75
C THR A 455 -7.02 20.62 26.99
N ALA A 456 -5.70 20.70 26.83
CA ALA A 456 -4.78 20.89 27.95
C ALA A 456 -4.88 22.28 28.59
N ASP A 457 -4.86 22.33 29.93
CA ASP A 457 -4.78 23.58 30.69
C ASP A 457 -3.49 24.37 30.39
N ASN A 458 -2.41 23.66 30.04
CA ASN A 458 -1.14 24.23 29.60
C ASN A 458 -0.64 23.56 28.30
N PRO A 459 -1.00 24.10 27.12
CA PRO A 459 -0.63 23.54 25.82
C PRO A 459 0.90 23.43 25.59
N GLU A 460 1.72 24.25 26.25
CA GLU A 460 3.18 24.21 26.10
C GLU A 460 3.81 22.93 26.68
N THR A 461 3.07 22.19 27.51
CA THR A 461 3.53 20.92 28.09
C THR A 461 3.13 19.69 27.28
N VAL A 462 2.33 19.86 26.22
CA VAL A 462 1.88 18.77 25.39
C VAL A 462 3.02 18.33 24.48
N SER A 463 3.47 17.08 24.64
CA SER A 463 4.52 16.52 23.80
C SER A 463 4.11 16.56 22.31
N PRO A 464 4.99 17.06 21.43
CA PRO A 464 4.75 17.04 19.99
C PRO A 464 4.71 15.60 19.47
N PRO A 465 4.02 15.34 18.34
CA PRO A 465 4.18 14.09 17.64
C PRO A 465 5.62 14.01 17.08
N PRO A 466 6.07 12.81 16.65
CA PRO A 466 7.41 12.63 16.11
C PRO A 466 7.53 13.28 14.71
N TRP A 467 7.59 14.62 14.67
CA TRP A 467 7.55 15.42 13.43
C TRP A 467 8.56 14.95 12.40
N ASP A 468 9.81 14.72 12.81
CA ASP A 468 10.86 14.26 11.90
C ASP A 468 10.48 12.94 11.20
N ARG A 469 9.78 12.04 11.89
CA ARG A 469 9.32 10.76 11.33
C ARG A 469 8.13 10.95 10.38
N LEU A 470 7.22 11.87 10.70
CA LEU A 470 6.08 12.18 9.82
C LEU A 470 6.52 12.95 8.57
N GLU A 471 7.47 13.88 8.69
CA GLU A 471 8.05 14.62 7.57
C GLU A 471 8.87 13.69 6.66
N ALA A 472 9.58 12.71 7.23
CA ALA A 472 10.30 11.70 6.46
C ALA A 472 9.35 10.77 5.67
N TYR A 473 8.15 10.49 6.20
CA TYR A 473 7.14 9.70 5.48
C TYR A 473 6.66 10.44 4.23
N CYS A 474 6.31 11.72 4.37
CA CYS A 474 5.94 12.57 3.23
C CYS A 474 7.10 12.73 2.24
N GLU A 475 8.37 12.78 2.72
CA GLU A 475 9.55 12.77 1.84
C GLU A 475 9.64 11.48 1.01
N ASP A 476 9.41 10.32 1.61
CA ASP A 476 9.41 9.04 0.91
C ASP A 476 8.33 8.99 -0.18
N ASP A 477 7.14 9.54 0.08
CA ASP A 477 6.04 9.57 -0.89
C ASP A 477 6.40 10.46 -2.11
N VAL A 478 6.93 11.68 -1.91
CA VAL A 478 7.34 12.53 -3.05
C VAL A 478 8.52 11.95 -3.82
N ARG A 479 9.44 11.23 -3.16
CA ARG A 479 10.55 10.52 -3.84
C ARG A 479 10.06 9.30 -4.60
N GLY A 480 9.14 8.53 -4.03
CA GLY A 480 8.45 7.43 -4.71
C GLY A 480 7.70 7.92 -5.94
N LEU A 481 6.99 9.05 -5.83
CA LEU A 481 6.32 9.70 -6.96
C LEU A 481 7.31 10.12 -8.06
N ALA A 482 8.42 10.75 -7.69
CA ALA A 482 9.47 11.12 -8.64
C ALA A 482 10.02 9.87 -9.36
N ARG A 483 10.21 8.76 -8.65
CA ARG A 483 10.66 7.49 -9.24
C ARG A 483 9.67 6.96 -10.28
N ILE A 484 8.38 7.05 -9.99
CA ILE A 484 7.32 6.66 -10.95
C ILE A 484 7.36 7.57 -12.18
N TYR A 485 7.51 8.88 -12.00
CA TYR A 485 7.56 9.84 -13.10
C TYR A 485 8.79 9.65 -14.00
N GLU A 486 9.95 9.33 -13.41
CA GLU A 486 11.16 8.94 -14.14
C GLU A 486 10.91 7.68 -15.00
N ALA A 487 10.31 6.63 -14.42
CA ALA A 487 9.98 5.41 -15.15
C ALA A 487 8.97 5.64 -16.30
N LEU A 488 7.99 6.52 -16.11
CA LEU A 488 7.08 6.95 -17.19
C LEU A 488 7.84 7.66 -18.32
N SER A 489 8.80 8.51 -17.96
CA SER A 489 9.64 9.24 -18.92
C SER A 489 10.51 8.29 -19.73
N ASP A 490 11.11 7.29 -19.09
CA ASP A 490 11.92 6.26 -19.74
C ASP A 490 11.07 5.40 -20.69
N ALA A 491 9.86 5.01 -20.27
CA ALA A 491 8.94 4.24 -21.10
C ALA A 491 8.48 5.01 -22.35
N ASP A 492 8.19 6.31 -22.22
CA ASP A 492 7.83 7.16 -23.37
C ASP A 492 9.01 7.32 -24.35
N GLN A 493 10.24 7.51 -23.83
CA GLN A 493 11.45 7.58 -24.64
C GLN A 493 11.72 6.27 -25.41
N ALA A 494 11.58 5.11 -24.76
CA ALA A 494 11.76 3.81 -25.41
C ALA A 494 10.79 3.64 -26.59
N ARG A 495 9.51 3.98 -26.38
CA ARG A 495 8.46 3.92 -27.42
C ARG A 495 8.77 4.82 -28.61
N THR A 496 9.21 6.06 -28.37
CA THR A 496 9.54 7.01 -29.45
C THR A 496 10.75 6.54 -30.27
N ASN A 497 11.75 5.93 -29.62
CA ASN A 497 12.92 5.36 -30.28
C ASN A 497 12.53 4.16 -31.17
N ASP A 498 11.69 3.25 -30.69
CA ASP A 498 11.22 2.11 -31.47
C ASP A 498 10.40 2.53 -32.70
N ALA A 499 9.52 3.51 -32.55
CA ALA A 499 8.76 4.07 -33.66
C ALA A 499 9.68 4.70 -34.74
N SER A 500 10.77 5.35 -34.31
CA SER A 500 11.74 5.95 -35.24
C SER A 500 12.53 4.90 -36.03
N LEU A 501 12.89 3.78 -35.41
CA LEU A 501 13.59 2.65 -36.05
C LEU A 501 12.69 1.94 -37.06
N GLN A 502 11.41 1.73 -36.73
CA GLN A 502 10.44 1.14 -37.64
C GLN A 502 10.20 2.04 -38.86
N SER A 503 10.02 3.35 -38.67
CA SER A 503 9.87 4.30 -39.79
C SER A 503 11.12 4.40 -40.67
N GLY A 504 12.32 4.26 -40.08
CA GLY A 504 13.58 4.20 -40.84
C GLY A 504 13.68 2.95 -41.71
N SER A 505 13.22 1.81 -41.21
CA SER A 505 13.20 0.54 -41.95
C SER A 505 12.23 0.55 -43.13
N ASP A 506 11.06 1.18 -42.98
CA ASP A 506 10.07 1.30 -44.07
C ASP A 506 10.50 2.31 -45.14
N ARG A 507 11.16 3.41 -44.76
CA ARG A 507 11.76 4.35 -45.74
C ARG A 507 12.89 3.69 -46.54
N ASN A 508 13.66 2.78 -45.95
CA ASN A 508 14.69 2.02 -46.67
C ASN A 508 14.09 0.96 -47.61
N ARG A 509 13.01 0.28 -47.20
CA ARG A 509 12.28 -0.66 -48.07
C ARG A 509 11.61 0.03 -49.26
N ASP A 510 11.13 1.26 -49.09
CA ASP A 510 10.52 2.02 -50.19
C ASP A 510 11.58 2.62 -51.15
N ARG A 511 12.78 2.94 -50.64
CA ARG A 511 13.95 3.27 -51.48
C ARG A 511 14.45 2.09 -52.29
N ASP A 512 14.53 0.90 -51.71
CA ASP A 512 14.95 -0.32 -52.43
C ASP A 512 13.90 -0.81 -53.44
N ARG A 513 12.61 -0.54 -53.21
CA ARG A 513 11.56 -0.78 -54.22
C ARG A 513 11.64 0.18 -55.40
N ARG A 514 11.96 1.46 -55.18
CA ARG A 514 12.16 2.43 -56.27
C ARG A 514 13.48 2.21 -57.03
N SER A 515 14.52 1.70 -56.36
CA SER A 515 15.81 1.35 -57.01
C SER A 515 15.68 0.10 -57.91
N ARG A 516 14.80 -0.84 -57.57
CA ARG A 516 14.51 -2.03 -58.38
C ARG A 516 13.52 -1.79 -59.54
N SER A 517 12.77 -0.69 -59.55
CA SER A 517 11.88 -0.36 -60.68
C SER A 517 12.55 0.46 -61.80
N SER A 518 13.79 0.92 -61.63
CA SER A 518 14.52 1.71 -62.65
C SER A 518 15.59 0.92 -63.44
N ALA A 519 15.67 -0.41 -63.28
CA ALA A 519 16.64 -1.25 -63.96
C ALA A 519 15.99 -2.32 -64.84
N SER A 520 15.18 -1.92 -65.83
CA SER A 520 14.84 -2.74 -67.00
C SER A 520 14.04 -1.92 -68.01
N THR A 521 14.73 -1.27 -68.94
CA THR A 521 14.26 -1.00 -70.31
C THR A 521 15.48 -0.56 -71.13
N SER A 522 16.27 -1.54 -71.54
CA SER A 522 17.21 -1.39 -72.64
C SER A 522 16.50 -1.90 -73.91
N GLN A 523 16.09 -0.98 -74.77
CA GLN A 523 15.77 -1.26 -76.17
C GLN A 523 16.43 -0.18 -77.02
N GLY A 524 17.17 -0.62 -78.04
CA GLY A 524 18.25 0.15 -78.65
C GLY A 524 17.92 0.97 -79.90
N SER A 525 18.98 1.67 -80.30
CA SER A 525 19.36 2.08 -81.67
C SER A 525 18.63 3.27 -82.30
N LEU A 526 19.35 4.38 -82.54
CA LEU A 526 19.94 4.73 -83.85
C LEU A 526 20.48 6.18 -83.89
N SER A 527 21.73 6.28 -84.40
CA SER A 527 22.34 7.34 -85.24
C SER A 527 22.42 8.80 -84.80
N ASP A 528 23.68 9.28 -84.78
CA ASP A 528 24.22 10.52 -85.37
C ASP A 528 23.24 11.63 -85.80
N PHE A 529 23.51 12.88 -85.39
CA PHE A 529 23.88 13.97 -86.31
C PHE A 529 24.46 15.17 -85.53
N SER A 530 25.49 15.75 -86.14
CA SER A 530 26.32 16.86 -85.70
C SER A 530 25.61 18.22 -85.78
N SER A 531 25.89 19.12 -84.84
CA SER A 531 26.41 20.49 -85.02
C SER A 531 26.60 21.16 -83.66
#